data_AF-A0A0N7M8B8-F1
#
_entry.id   AF-A0A0N7M8B8-F1
#
_cell.length_a   1.000
_cell.length_b   1.000
_cell.length_c   1.000
_cell.angle_alpha   90.00
_cell.angle_beta   90.00
_cell.angle_gamma   90.00
#
_symmetry.space_group_name_H-M   'P 1'
#
loop_
_entity.id
_entity.type
_entity.pdbx_description
1 polymer ?
#
loop_
_entity_poly.entity_id
_entity_poly.type
_entity_poly.pdbx_seq_one_letter_code
_entity_poly.pdbx_strand_id
1 'polypeptide(L)' 'MRFSNFILAVATCAGLAACGDSTGEQALLGGGAGAVGAAVVSADPLLGAVVGAAGNVLYCKTQKNCY' A
#
# COMPACT_ATOMS: atom_id res chain seq x y z
N MET A 1 -5.60 11.88 20.65
CA MET A 1 -5.38 12.77 19.49
C MET A 1 -3.93 12.80 18.98
N ARG A 2 -2.88 12.80 19.81
CA ARG A 2 -1.47 12.90 19.34
C ARG A 2 -0.92 11.67 18.59
N PHE A 3 -1.36 10.47 18.95
CA PHE A 3 -0.96 9.22 18.27
C PHE A 3 -1.49 9.08 16.85
N SER A 4 -2.70 9.61 16.56
CA SER A 4 -3.32 9.50 15.25
C SER A 4 -2.54 10.29 14.19
N ASN A 5 -2.05 11.49 14.53
CA ASN A 5 -1.25 12.30 13.61
C ASN A 5 0.09 11.65 13.26
N PHE A 6 0.68 10.92 14.21
CA PHE A 6 1.94 10.21 14.00
C PHE A 6 1.75 9.00 13.08
N ILE A 7 0.67 8.23 13.27
CA ILE A 7 0.31 7.12 12.37
C ILE A 7 0.04 7.63 10.96
N LEU A 8 -0.64 8.77 10.81
CA LEU A 8 -0.92 9.36 9.51
C LEU A 8 0.38 9.74 8.79
N ALA A 9 1.32 10.39 9.49
CA ALA A 9 2.61 10.78 8.93
C ALA A 9 3.45 9.57 8.50
N VAL A 10 3.48 8.52 9.34
CA VAL A 10 4.16 7.27 9.01
C VAL A 10 3.50 6.56 7.84
N ALA A 11 2.17 6.53 7.78
CA ALA A 11 1.43 5.94 6.67
C ALA A 11 1.68 6.67 5.35
N THR A 12 1.77 7.99 5.36
CA THR A 12 2.12 8.78 4.16
C THR A 12 3.55 8.52 3.70
N CYS A 13 4.52 8.45 4.62
CA CYS A 13 5.91 8.13 4.26
C CYS A 13 6.05 6.69 3.76
N ALA A 14 5.37 5.74 4.41
CA ALA A 14 5.36 4.34 4.01
C ALA A 14 4.67 4.15 2.65
N GLY A 15 3.58 4.86 2.37
CA GLY A 15 2.91 4.85 1.07
C GLY A 15 3.78 5.38 -0.07
N LEU A 16 4.61 6.39 0.19
CA LEU A 16 5.60 6.87 -0.78
C LEU A 16 6.73 5.85 -1.01
N ALA A 17 7.21 5.20 0.04
CA ALA A 17 8.24 4.18 -0.03
C ALA A 17 7.75 2.88 -0.70
N ALA A 18 6.45 2.58 -0.61
CA ALA A 18 5.84 1.37 -1.16
C ALA A 18 5.85 1.30 -2.69
N CYS A 19 6.22 2.38 -3.38
CA CYS A 19 6.28 2.39 -4.83
C CYS A 19 7.48 1.66 -5.43
N GLY A 20 8.41 1.12 -4.64
CA GLY A 20 9.51 0.25 -5.09
C GLY A 20 10.30 0.76 -6.29
N ASP A 21 11.16 -0.09 -6.86
CA ASP A 21 11.82 0.21 -8.14
C ASP A 21 11.13 -0.52 -9.31
N SER A 22 10.67 -1.75 -9.08
CA SER A 22 10.01 -2.60 -10.07
C SER A 22 8.50 -2.78 -9.83
N THR A 23 7.75 -3.14 -10.88
CA THR A 23 6.32 -3.48 -10.78
C THR A 23 6.07 -4.68 -9.85
N GLY A 24 7.01 -5.63 -9.80
CA GLY A 24 6.92 -6.81 -8.92
C GLY A 24 7.02 -6.44 -7.45
N GLU A 25 7.97 -5.58 -7.09
CA GLU A 25 8.08 -5.04 -5.73
C GLU A 25 6.84 -4.24 -5.34
N GLN A 26 6.30 -3.41 -6.24
CA GLN A 26 5.07 -2.67 -5.99
C GLN A 26 3.89 -3.59 -5.71
N ALA A 27 3.73 -4.66 -6.50
CA ALA A 27 2.67 -5.63 -6.28
C ALA A 27 2.86 -6.39 -4.96
N LEU A 28 4.10 -6.77 -4.62
CA LEU A 28 4.41 -7.47 -3.38
C LEU A 28 4.18 -6.60 -2.15
N LEU A 29 4.62 -5.34 -2.18
CA LEU A 29 4.44 -4.39 -1.07
C LEU A 29 2.97 -4.01 -0.90
N GLY A 30 2.28 -3.68 -1.99
CA GLY A 30 0.86 -3.35 -1.98
C GLY A 30 -0.01 -4.54 -1.59
N GLY A 31 0.29 -5.73 -2.11
CA GLY A 31 -0.44 -6.95 -1.81
C GLY A 31 -0.17 -7.44 -0.39
N GLY A 32 1.07 -7.38 0.10
CA GLY A 32 1.39 -7.70 1.48
C GLY A 32 0.68 -6.79 2.47
N ALA A 33 0.74 -5.47 2.23
CA ALA A 33 0.02 -4.49 3.06
C ALA A 33 -1.50 -4.67 3.00
N GLY A 34 -2.05 -4.94 1.81
CA GLY A 34 -3.48 -5.19 1.61
C GLY A 34 -3.97 -6.49 2.28
N ALA A 35 -3.18 -7.56 2.23
CA ALA A 35 -3.48 -8.82 2.89
C ALA A 35 -3.51 -8.67 4.41
N VAL A 36 -2.48 -8.04 4.98
CA VAL A 36 -2.40 -7.77 6.42
C VAL A 36 -3.53 -6.84 6.86
N GLY A 37 -3.78 -5.77 6.09
CA GLY A 37 -4.87 -4.83 6.37
C GLY A 37 -6.24 -5.53 6.38
N ALA A 38 -6.51 -6.38 5.39
CA ALA A 38 -7.73 -7.18 5.33
C ALA A 38 -7.84 -8.16 6.51
N ALA A 39 -6.75 -8.84 6.88
CA ALA A 39 -6.73 -9.74 8.02
C ALA A 39 -7.03 -9.02 9.35
N VAL A 40 -6.49 -7.82 9.56
CA VAL A 40 -6.74 -7.00 10.77
C VAL A 40 -8.22 -6.64 10.90
N VAL A 41 -8.91 -6.35 9.79
CA VAL A 41 -10.34 -6.04 9.79
C VAL A 41 -11.24 -7.26 9.58
N SER A 42 -10.68 -8.48 9.66
CA SER A 42 -11.40 -9.75 9.46
C SER A 42 -12.10 -9.87 8.09
N ALA A 43 -11.55 -9.21 7.07
CA ALA A 43 -11.95 -9.36 5.67
C ALA A 43 -11.11 -10.44 4.97
N ASP A 44 -11.49 -10.79 3.73
CA ASP A 44 -10.78 -11.81 2.96
C ASP A 44 -9.35 -11.34 2.61
N PRO A 45 -8.30 -12.02 3.12
CA PRO A 45 -6.92 -11.59 2.93
C PRO A 45 -6.43 -11.80 1.50
N LEU A 46 -7.00 -12.74 0.75
CA LEU A 46 -6.63 -12.96 -0.64
C LEU A 46 -7.15 -11.81 -1.51
N LEU A 47 -8.40 -11.39 -1.30
CA LEU A 47 -8.96 -10.22 -1.98
C LEU A 47 -8.24 -8.94 -1.54
N GLY A 48 -7.93 -8.80 -0.25
CA GLY A 48 -7.09 -7.72 0.26
C GLY A 48 -5.73 -7.64 -0.43
N ALA A 49 -5.09 -8.80 -0.64
CA ALA A 49 -3.82 -8.88 -1.35
C ALA A 49 -3.95 -8.47 -2.83
N VAL A 50 -4.96 -8.96 -3.53
CA VAL A 50 -5.17 -8.66 -4.96
C VAL A 50 -5.49 -7.19 -5.15
N VAL A 51 -6.43 -6.65 -4.37
CA VAL A 51 -6.82 -5.24 -4.44
C VAL A 51 -5.67 -4.32 -4.02
N GLY A 52 -4.94 -4.68 -2.95
CA GLY A 52 -3.77 -3.93 -2.48
C GLY A 52 -2.62 -3.92 -3.49
N ALA A 53 -2.32 -5.06 -4.12
CA ALA A 53 -1.29 -5.14 -5.16
C ALA A 53 -1.65 -4.30 -6.39
N ALA A 54 -2.87 -4.48 -6.91
CA ALA A 54 -3.35 -3.73 -8.06
C ALA A 54 -3.42 -2.22 -7.78
N GLY A 55 -3.95 -1.85 -6.61
CA GLY A 55 -4.05 -0.47 -6.16
C GLY A 55 -2.69 0.20 -6.02
N ASN A 56 -1.70 -0.48 -5.41
CA ASN A 56 -0.36 0.09 -5.25
C ASN A 56 0.37 0.26 -6.59
N VAL A 57 0.29 -0.74 -7.48
CA VAL A 57 0.88 -0.64 -8.83
C VAL A 57 0.24 0.49 -9.64
N LEU A 58 -1.09 0.62 -9.61
CA LEU A 58 -1.81 1.70 -10.30
C LEU A 58 -1.46 3.07 -9.72
N TYR A 59 -1.45 3.19 -8.40
CA TYR A 59 -1.10 4.42 -7.70
C TYR A 59 0.31 4.87 -8.07
N CYS A 60 1.28 3.96 -7.98
CA CYS A 60 2.67 4.27 -8.25
C CYS A 60 2.93 4.56 -9.73
N LYS A 61 2.26 3.89 -10.68
CA LYS A 61 2.34 4.26 -12.10
C LYS A 61 1.69 5.61 -12.41
N THR A 62 0.57 5.92 -11.77
CA THR A 62 -0.17 7.17 -12.03
C THR A 62 0.52 8.37 -11.37
N GLN A 63 1.11 8.18 -10.19
CA GLN A 63 1.67 9.26 -9.37
C GLN A 63 3.18 9.42 -9.54
N LYS A 64 3.96 8.38 -9.89
CA LYS A 64 5.38 8.54 -10.28
C LYS A 64 5.56 9.13 -11.69
N ASN A 65 4.46 9.53 -12.34
CA ASN A 65 4.50 10.35 -13.54
C ASN A 65 4.77 11.83 -13.16
N CYS A 66 5.85 12.09 -12.42
CA CYS A 66 6.43 13.41 -12.32
C CYS A 66 7.05 13.71 -13.70
N TYR A 67 6.29 14.38 -14.56
CA TYR A 67 6.85 15.07 -15.73
C TYR A 67 7.45 16.42 -15.28
#